data_AF-A0A847LKE6-F1
#
_entry.id   AF-A0A847LKE6-F1
#
_cell.length_a   1.000
_cell.length_b   1.000
_cell.length_c   1.000
_cell.angle_alpha   90.00
_cell.angle_beta   90.00
_cell.angle_gamma   90.00
#
_symmetry.space_group_name_H-M   'P 1'
#
loop_
_entity.id
_entity.type
_entity.pdbx_description
1 polymer ?
#
loop_
_entity_poly.entity_id
_entity_poly.type
_entity_poly.pdbx_seq_one_letter_code
_entity_poly.pdbx_strand_id
1 'polypeptide(L)'
;MSNDLPPMPTGPEGFSPLPGAGTPGREHANPPAESPSPQPEGLLLSDQFRHDLAGQLPLWQKAGLVPAAGAATLNQWYRLDQLGAESGSLMTRNLFILGGLLTGGGVLAFVAAHWEGMPVPVKLALLAATWLGFHLAGWWLWTARDREALGKALIFVGCLVFGANIGLIAQIFHISGDLFRGVGAWALGTLPLAFACASGPTGGLSLLLAVIWSLGSSFWNRPGGAGWSTAWTAFMLVFPWILAGVFLALARQARSRWLTSGVVLAVLFTAIPAAAASSDSEYGVWSTTIALLFLVLIAAEAVRRIPTLEDTGHDLHKFGFAICVFLAFVATFKDIWPWRGLRGIEGIGWLLPLLVIVGLAGWLLREESRRAAGQPWRQVRLATLTGGAGLLFFLLLIQSSQVAAVFVAHGAFLCFAVAALAPGVGEADRRSFWTGMGLLFLLVVARFFEYETSLLLKSVAFLALGLGTIYAGNAYERFLQRKEAPRG
;
A
#
# COMPACT_ATOMS: atom_id res chain seq x y z
N MET A 1 9.90 59.21 -19.50
CA MET A 1 10.78 59.87 -20.49
C MET A 1 12.13 59.20 -20.45
N SER A 2 12.58 58.75 -21.63
CA SER A 2 13.90 58.23 -22.06
C SER A 2 14.63 57.15 -21.23
N ASN A 3 14.80 55.91 -21.70
CA ASN A 3 15.60 55.36 -22.82
C ASN A 3 17.10 55.13 -22.52
N ASP A 4 17.53 53.95 -22.95
CA ASP A 4 18.81 53.60 -23.59
C ASP A 4 19.95 52.88 -22.83
N LEU A 5 20.43 51.85 -23.54
CA LEU A 5 21.51 50.87 -23.33
C LEU A 5 22.89 51.44 -23.77
N PRO A 6 24.02 50.70 -23.62
CA PRO A 6 25.39 51.17 -23.31
C PRO A 6 26.29 51.38 -24.55
N PRO A 7 27.62 51.58 -24.40
CA PRO A 7 28.55 50.47 -24.76
C PRO A 7 29.93 50.42 -24.06
N MET A 8 30.66 49.32 -24.31
CA MET A 8 32.06 48.98 -23.98
C MET A 8 33.12 49.83 -24.73
N PRO A 9 34.38 49.84 -24.24
CA PRO A 9 35.57 49.81 -25.11
C PRO A 9 36.67 48.83 -24.62
N THR A 10 37.13 47.88 -25.45
CA THR A 10 38.42 47.82 -26.23
C THR A 10 39.73 47.72 -25.42
N GLY A 11 40.53 46.67 -25.66
CA GLY A 11 42.00 46.63 -25.37
C GLY A 11 42.80 47.58 -26.30
N PRO A 12 44.16 47.56 -26.40
CA PRO A 12 45.04 46.37 -26.41
C PRO A 12 46.51 46.57 -25.87
N GLU A 13 47.41 45.60 -26.14
CA GLU A 13 48.91 45.69 -26.27
C GLU A 13 49.77 46.02 -25.01
N GLY A 14 51.00 45.53 -24.78
CA GLY A 14 51.97 44.69 -25.50
C GLY A 14 53.33 44.58 -24.74
N PHE A 15 54.14 43.56 -25.10
CA PHE A 15 55.63 43.45 -25.09
C PHE A 15 56.53 43.64 -23.83
N SER A 16 57.08 42.51 -23.31
CA SER A 16 58.50 42.03 -23.16
C SER A 16 59.73 42.99 -23.17
N PRO A 17 60.99 42.60 -22.76
CA PRO A 17 61.51 41.43 -21.96
C PRO A 17 62.83 41.61 -21.09
N LEU A 18 63.31 40.48 -20.49
CA LEU A 18 64.71 40.06 -20.10
C LEU A 18 65.37 40.54 -18.75
N PRO A 19 66.45 39.88 -18.23
CA PRO A 19 66.57 38.49 -17.72
C PRO A 19 67.43 38.36 -16.42
N GLY A 20 67.47 37.18 -15.76
CA GLY A 20 68.47 36.94 -14.70
C GLY A 20 68.37 35.64 -13.90
N ALA A 21 69.03 34.59 -14.39
CA ALA A 21 69.75 33.53 -13.66
C ALA A 21 69.09 32.73 -12.51
N GLY A 22 68.73 31.47 -12.82
CA GLY A 22 69.39 30.30 -12.22
C GLY A 22 68.72 29.61 -11.04
N THR A 23 68.16 28.41 -11.25
CA THR A 23 68.06 27.35 -10.23
C THR A 23 68.02 25.94 -10.85
N PRO A 24 68.72 24.93 -10.27
CA PRO A 24 68.77 23.56 -10.75
C PRO A 24 67.73 22.64 -10.08
N GLY A 25 67.47 21.48 -10.71
CA GLY A 25 66.91 20.30 -10.03
C GLY A 25 65.55 19.82 -10.54
N ARG A 26 65.56 18.87 -11.49
CA ARG A 26 64.40 18.05 -11.85
C ARG A 26 64.22 16.93 -10.83
N GLU A 27 63.15 16.96 -10.03
CA GLU A 27 62.58 15.77 -9.41
C GLU A 27 61.42 15.27 -10.30
N HIS A 28 61.46 13.97 -10.62
CA HIS A 28 60.42 13.27 -11.37
C HIS A 28 59.12 13.22 -10.55
N ALA A 29 58.13 14.03 -10.92
CA ALA A 29 56.76 13.84 -10.47
C ALA A 29 56.17 12.57 -11.11
N ASN A 30 55.61 11.68 -10.29
CA ASN A 30 54.76 10.58 -10.76
C ASN A 30 53.60 11.13 -11.62
N PRO A 31 53.20 10.46 -12.70
CA PRO A 31 52.04 10.89 -13.47
C PRO A 31 50.76 10.78 -12.62
N PRO A 32 49.77 11.67 -12.83
CA PRO A 32 48.51 11.62 -12.11
C PRO A 32 47.77 10.32 -12.46
N ALA A 33 47.12 9.70 -11.47
CA ALA A 33 46.26 8.54 -11.66
C ALA A 33 45.22 8.83 -12.75
N GLU A 34 45.15 7.94 -13.75
CA GLU A 34 44.11 7.99 -14.79
C GLU A 34 42.73 8.11 -14.15
N SER A 35 41.99 9.13 -14.56
CA SER A 35 40.57 9.27 -14.25
C SER A 35 39.81 8.03 -14.74
N PRO A 36 38.93 7.41 -13.92
CA PRO A 36 38.20 6.22 -14.33
C PRO A 36 37.32 6.57 -15.55
N SER A 37 37.37 5.69 -16.56
CA SER A 37 36.56 5.81 -17.77
C SER A 37 35.07 5.98 -17.43
N PRO A 38 34.29 6.75 -18.21
CA PRO A 38 32.90 7.03 -17.88
C PRO A 38 32.10 5.72 -17.77
N GLN A 39 31.41 5.55 -16.65
CA GLN A 39 30.46 4.45 -16.48
C GLN A 39 29.36 4.58 -17.55
N PRO A 40 28.95 3.49 -18.23
CA PRO A 40 27.84 3.55 -19.16
C PRO A 40 26.56 3.96 -18.43
N GLU A 41 25.97 5.11 -18.80
CA GLU A 41 24.63 5.49 -18.34
C GLU A 41 23.63 4.43 -18.82
N GLY A 42 22.81 3.89 -17.91
CA GLY A 42 21.75 2.92 -18.24
C GLY A 42 22.07 1.44 -18.02
N LEU A 43 23.13 1.13 -17.25
CA LEU A 43 23.40 -0.25 -16.81
C LEU A 43 22.18 -0.86 -16.09
N LEU A 44 21.67 -1.99 -16.60
CA LEU A 44 20.62 -2.79 -15.97
C LEU A 44 21.15 -3.38 -14.65
N LEU A 45 20.84 -2.73 -13.53
CA LEU A 45 21.22 -3.11 -12.17
C LEU A 45 20.29 -4.19 -11.60
N SER A 46 20.05 -5.29 -12.32
CA SER A 46 19.36 -6.41 -11.67
C SER A 46 20.36 -7.17 -10.80
N ASP A 47 20.04 -7.38 -9.51
CA ASP A 47 20.91 -8.12 -8.58
C ASP A 47 21.18 -9.55 -9.05
N GLN A 48 20.23 -10.11 -9.80
CA GLN A 48 20.34 -11.42 -10.43
C GLN A 48 21.39 -11.41 -11.54
N PHE A 49 21.39 -10.40 -12.42
CA PHE A 49 22.42 -10.25 -13.45
C PHE A 49 23.80 -10.05 -12.82
N ARG A 50 23.92 -9.27 -11.74
CA ARG A 50 25.20 -9.09 -11.02
C ARG A 50 25.71 -10.43 -10.47
N HIS A 51 24.84 -11.24 -9.86
CA HIS A 51 25.21 -12.58 -9.37
C HIS A 51 25.64 -13.52 -10.50
N ASP A 52 24.88 -13.56 -11.60
CA ASP A 52 25.17 -14.41 -12.75
C ASP A 52 26.49 -14.00 -13.42
N LEU A 53 26.73 -12.69 -13.57
CA LEU A 53 27.98 -12.13 -14.09
C LEU A 53 29.16 -12.47 -13.18
N ALA A 54 29.02 -12.35 -11.86
CA ALA A 54 30.06 -12.71 -10.90
C ALA A 54 30.46 -14.20 -10.99
N GLY A 55 29.50 -15.08 -11.28
CA GLY A 55 29.75 -16.51 -11.49
C GLY A 55 30.41 -16.83 -12.84
N GLN A 56 30.03 -16.14 -13.92
CA GLN A 56 30.51 -16.45 -15.27
C GLN A 56 31.81 -15.73 -15.66
N LEU A 57 32.07 -14.54 -15.12
CA LEU A 57 33.23 -13.73 -15.47
C LEU A 57 34.58 -14.44 -15.29
N PRO A 58 34.83 -15.21 -14.20
CA PRO A 58 36.06 -15.99 -14.06
C PRO A 58 36.20 -17.10 -15.11
N LEU A 59 35.09 -17.70 -15.55
CA LEU A 59 35.09 -18.74 -16.59
C LEU A 59 35.43 -18.14 -17.95
N TRP A 60 34.89 -16.97 -18.28
CA TRP A 60 35.19 -16.25 -19.51
C TRP A 60 36.64 -15.75 -19.55
N GLN A 61 37.18 -15.32 -18.41
CA GLN A 61 38.59 -14.96 -18.29
C GLN A 61 39.49 -16.19 -18.51
N LYS A 62 39.15 -17.34 -17.93
CA LYS A 62 39.89 -18.60 -18.09
C LYS A 62 39.80 -19.16 -19.50
N ALA A 63 38.67 -18.94 -20.19
CA ALA A 63 38.46 -19.31 -21.58
C ALA A 63 39.12 -18.34 -22.58
N GLY A 64 39.74 -17.25 -22.11
CA GLY A 64 40.36 -16.22 -22.96
C GLY A 64 39.37 -15.32 -23.71
N LEU A 65 38.07 -15.42 -23.40
CA LEU A 65 37.01 -14.61 -24.01
C LEU A 65 37.02 -13.16 -23.49
N VAL A 66 37.47 -12.96 -22.24
CA VAL A 66 37.56 -11.65 -21.61
C VAL A 66 38.99 -11.44 -21.09
N PRO A 67 39.71 -10.39 -21.54
CA PRO A 67 41.02 -10.03 -21.01
C PRO A 67 40.95 -9.64 -19.52
N ALA A 68 42.02 -9.86 -18.76
CA ALA A 68 42.08 -9.55 -17.33
C ALA A 68 41.72 -8.08 -17.01
N ALA A 69 42.15 -7.13 -17.85
CA ALA A 69 41.80 -5.73 -17.71
C ALA A 69 40.28 -5.49 -17.89
N GLY A 70 39.65 -6.16 -18.86
CA GLY A 70 38.19 -6.06 -19.09
C GLY A 70 37.38 -6.66 -17.94
N ALA A 71 37.84 -7.78 -17.36
CA ALA A 71 37.22 -8.37 -16.19
C ALA A 71 37.29 -7.45 -14.95
N ALA A 72 38.41 -6.75 -14.75
CA ALA A 72 38.55 -5.77 -13.68
C ALA A 72 37.58 -4.59 -13.84
N THR A 73 37.44 -4.06 -15.06
CA THR A 73 36.49 -2.99 -15.37
C THR A 73 35.04 -3.41 -15.12
N LEU A 74 34.65 -4.61 -15.57
CA LEU A 74 33.30 -5.14 -15.33
C LEU A 74 33.02 -5.36 -13.84
N ASN A 75 34.00 -5.86 -13.08
CA ASN A 75 33.87 -6.00 -11.64
C ASN A 75 33.60 -4.64 -10.96
N GLN A 76 34.30 -3.59 -11.39
CA GLN A 76 34.14 -2.24 -10.83
C GLN A 76 32.81 -1.57 -11.24
N TRP A 77 32.40 -1.69 -12.50
CA TRP A 77 31.14 -1.12 -12.99
C TRP A 77 29.91 -1.75 -12.32
N TYR A 78 29.93 -3.07 -12.12
CA TYR A 78 28.83 -3.81 -11.52
C TYR A 78 28.99 -4.09 -10.03
N ARG A 79 30.08 -3.61 -9.41
CA ARG A 79 30.39 -3.78 -7.98
C ARG A 79 30.24 -5.23 -7.51
N LEU A 80 30.86 -6.17 -8.23
CA LEU A 80 30.68 -7.60 -7.95
C LEU A 80 31.39 -8.02 -6.65
N ASP A 81 32.41 -7.28 -6.25
CA ASP A 81 33.10 -7.36 -4.95
C ASP A 81 32.18 -7.09 -3.74
N GLN A 82 31.10 -6.33 -3.93
CA GLN A 82 30.14 -5.99 -2.87
C GLN A 82 29.02 -7.03 -2.69
N LEU A 83 28.86 -7.98 -3.63
CA LEU A 83 27.76 -8.98 -3.60
C LEU A 83 27.80 -9.89 -2.37
N GLY A 84 29.00 -10.27 -1.92
CA GLY A 84 29.17 -11.08 -0.70
C GLY A 84 28.77 -10.32 0.57
N ALA A 85 29.07 -9.03 0.63
CA ALA A 85 28.66 -8.17 1.74
C ALA A 85 27.15 -7.87 1.71
N GLU A 86 26.56 -7.70 0.52
CA GLU A 86 25.12 -7.47 0.33
C GLU A 86 24.29 -8.71 0.74
N SER A 87 24.68 -9.92 0.31
CA SER A 87 24.01 -11.18 0.68
C SER A 87 24.15 -11.51 2.18
N GLY A 88 25.33 -11.28 2.77
CA GLY A 88 25.53 -11.34 4.22
C GLY A 88 24.66 -10.34 4.98
N SER A 89 24.44 -9.14 4.44
CA SER A 89 23.55 -8.13 5.02
C SER A 89 22.08 -8.55 5.01
N LEU A 90 21.62 -9.27 3.96
CA LEU A 90 20.24 -9.76 3.86
C LEU A 90 19.96 -10.87 4.85
N MET A 91 20.86 -11.85 4.97
CA MET A 91 20.75 -12.91 5.97
C MET A 91 20.78 -12.32 7.39
N THR A 92 21.72 -11.42 7.64
CA THR A 92 21.85 -10.72 8.92
C THR A 92 20.58 -9.92 9.24
N ARG A 93 20.03 -9.18 8.28
CA ARG A 93 18.76 -8.46 8.42
C ARG A 93 17.61 -9.39 8.75
N ASN A 94 17.50 -10.53 8.06
CA ASN A 94 16.45 -11.51 8.32
C ASN A 94 16.59 -12.14 9.71
N LEU A 95 17.81 -12.44 10.16
CA LEU A 95 18.09 -12.91 11.52
C LEU A 95 17.75 -11.85 12.57
N PHE A 96 18.04 -10.56 12.31
CA PHE A 96 17.64 -9.47 13.21
C PHE A 96 16.12 -9.31 13.27
N ILE A 97 15.42 -9.43 12.13
CA ILE A 97 13.95 -9.39 12.09
C ILE A 97 13.38 -10.57 12.88
N LEU A 98 13.86 -11.79 12.63
CA LEU A 98 13.37 -13.00 13.30
C LEU A 98 13.70 -12.97 14.80
N GLY A 99 14.94 -12.64 15.16
CA GLY A 99 15.37 -12.48 16.55
C GLY A 99 14.59 -11.39 17.27
N GLY A 100 14.32 -10.26 16.60
CA GLY A 100 13.47 -9.19 17.12
C GLY A 100 12.03 -9.63 17.33
N LEU A 101 11.44 -10.37 16.38
CA LEU A 101 10.09 -10.93 16.50
C LEU A 101 9.99 -11.95 17.64
N LEU A 102 10.95 -12.86 17.76
CA LEU A 102 11.00 -13.84 18.84
C LEU A 102 11.20 -13.18 20.20
N THR A 103 12.08 -12.18 20.28
CA THR A 103 12.32 -11.42 21.51
C THR A 103 11.06 -10.64 21.91
N GLY A 104 10.45 -9.93 20.96
CA GLY A 104 9.19 -9.21 21.17
C GLY A 104 8.06 -10.15 21.60
N GLY A 105 7.92 -11.29 20.93
CA GLY A 105 6.96 -12.34 21.27
C GLY A 105 7.20 -12.92 22.67
N GLY A 106 8.46 -13.17 23.04
CA GLY A 106 8.85 -13.62 24.38
C GLY A 106 8.51 -12.60 25.47
N VAL A 107 8.77 -11.31 25.23
CA VAL A 107 8.39 -10.22 26.14
C VAL A 107 6.87 -10.15 26.28
N LEU A 108 6.12 -10.19 25.18
CA LEU A 108 4.65 -10.20 25.20
C LEU A 108 4.10 -11.42 25.96
N ALA A 109 4.65 -12.61 25.73
CA ALA A 109 4.26 -13.84 26.41
C ALA A 109 4.56 -13.77 27.92
N PHE A 110 5.72 -13.24 28.31
CA PHE A 110 6.07 -13.04 29.72
C PHE A 110 5.11 -12.08 30.40
N VAL A 111 4.79 -10.93 29.77
CA VAL A 111 3.82 -9.97 30.30
C VAL A 111 2.44 -10.60 30.41
N ALA A 112 2.00 -11.33 29.37
CA ALA A 112 0.70 -12.02 29.37
C ALA A 112 0.60 -13.05 30.49
N ALA A 113 1.66 -13.84 30.74
CA ALA A 113 1.70 -14.86 31.79
C ALA A 113 1.58 -14.26 33.21
N HIS A 114 2.05 -13.03 33.42
CA HIS A 114 2.00 -12.34 34.71
C HIS A 114 0.88 -11.30 34.79
N TRP A 115 0.09 -11.14 33.71
CA TRP A 115 -0.87 -10.04 33.58
C TRP A 115 -1.93 -10.07 34.69
N GLU A 116 -2.55 -11.22 34.95
CA GLU A 116 -3.60 -11.34 35.96
C GLU A 116 -3.11 -11.02 37.38
N GLY A 117 -1.87 -11.41 37.70
CA GLY A 117 -1.27 -11.14 39.02
C GLY A 117 -0.77 -9.71 39.25
N MET A 118 -0.68 -8.89 38.19
CA MET A 118 -0.07 -7.56 38.26
C MET A 118 -1.07 -6.51 38.80
N PRO A 119 -0.73 -5.73 39.85
CA PRO A 119 -1.60 -4.66 40.34
C PRO A 119 -1.88 -3.59 39.27
N VAL A 120 -3.08 -2.99 39.32
CA VAL A 120 -3.51 -1.97 38.33
C VAL A 120 -2.49 -0.84 38.15
N PRO A 121 -1.89 -0.22 39.20
CA PRO A 121 -0.90 0.84 39.00
C PRO A 121 0.32 0.38 38.20
N VAL A 122 0.77 -0.87 38.37
CA VAL A 122 1.91 -1.42 37.66
C VAL A 122 1.55 -1.67 36.19
N LYS A 123 0.34 -2.18 35.92
CA LYS A 123 -0.19 -2.30 34.55
C LYS A 123 -0.19 -0.93 33.87
N LEU A 124 -0.76 0.09 34.51
CA LEU A 124 -0.83 1.45 33.95
C LEU A 124 0.57 2.06 33.75
N ALA A 125 1.48 1.87 34.70
CA ALA A 125 2.87 2.32 34.57
C ALA A 125 3.57 1.64 33.39
N LEU A 126 3.37 0.34 33.17
CA LEU A 126 3.93 -0.39 32.03
C LEU A 126 3.38 0.13 30.70
N LEU A 127 2.05 0.32 30.61
CA LEU A 127 1.41 0.88 29.40
C LEU A 127 1.93 2.29 29.10
N ALA A 128 2.02 3.15 30.12
CA ALA A 128 2.52 4.51 29.99
C ALA A 128 4.01 4.55 29.62
N ALA A 129 4.85 3.75 30.28
CA ALA A 129 6.28 3.67 30.02
C ALA A 129 6.57 3.17 28.60
N THR A 130 5.83 2.16 28.13
CA THR A 130 5.99 1.64 26.77
C THR A 130 5.59 2.67 25.72
N TRP A 131 4.43 3.31 25.92
CA TRP A 131 3.94 4.36 25.03
C TRP A 131 4.89 5.57 24.98
N LEU A 132 5.29 6.09 26.14
CA LEU A 132 6.25 7.20 26.21
C LEU A 132 7.62 6.81 25.66
N GLY A 133 8.09 5.58 25.94
CA GLY A 133 9.36 5.07 25.48
C GLY A 133 9.49 5.12 23.95
N PHE A 134 8.48 4.63 23.22
CA PHE A 134 8.48 4.70 21.75
C PHE A 134 8.47 6.13 21.22
N HIS A 135 7.67 7.03 21.79
CA HIS A 135 7.59 8.42 21.34
C HIS A 135 8.86 9.21 21.66
N LEU A 136 9.40 9.08 22.88
CA LEU A 136 10.61 9.78 23.30
C LEU A 136 11.85 9.25 22.57
N ALA A 137 11.99 7.92 22.44
CA ALA A 137 13.08 7.34 21.66
C ALA A 137 12.97 7.72 20.18
N GLY A 138 11.76 7.71 19.61
CA GLY A 138 11.51 8.13 18.24
C GLY A 138 11.85 9.61 18.00
N TRP A 139 11.41 10.49 18.90
CA TRP A 139 11.74 11.91 18.88
C TRP A 139 13.24 12.15 19.01
N TRP A 140 13.92 11.46 19.94
CA TRP A 140 15.36 11.60 20.15
C TRP A 140 16.18 11.11 18.96
N LEU A 141 15.81 9.96 18.36
CA LEU A 141 16.50 9.46 17.17
C LEU A 141 16.28 10.35 15.95
N TRP A 142 15.09 10.91 15.82
CA TRP A 142 14.75 11.84 14.75
C TRP A 142 15.49 13.17 14.89
N THR A 143 15.54 13.76 16.08
CA THR A 143 16.05 15.13 16.28
C THR A 143 17.52 15.22 16.68
N ALA A 144 18.03 14.26 17.47
CA ALA A 144 19.36 14.36 18.07
C ALA A 144 20.41 13.43 17.45
N ARG A 145 20.00 12.44 16.64
CA ARG A 145 20.90 11.41 16.08
C ARG A 145 20.90 11.32 14.55
N ASP A 146 20.22 12.24 13.87
CA ASP A 146 20.11 12.27 12.40
C ASP A 146 19.62 10.92 11.81
N ARG A 147 18.83 10.16 12.59
CA ARG A 147 18.23 8.88 12.18
C ARG A 147 16.74 9.07 11.94
N GLU A 148 16.40 10.01 11.06
CA GLU A 148 15.02 10.44 10.80
C GLU A 148 14.07 9.28 10.51
N ALA A 149 14.44 8.38 9.60
CA ALA A 149 13.58 7.26 9.20
C ALA A 149 13.25 6.33 10.39
N LEU A 150 14.24 6.00 11.21
CA LEU A 150 14.05 5.15 12.39
C LEU A 150 13.25 5.89 13.47
N GLY A 151 13.52 7.18 13.68
CA GLY A 151 12.77 8.00 14.63
C GLY A 151 11.29 8.09 14.28
N LYS A 152 10.95 8.40 13.02
CA LYS A 152 9.56 8.42 12.53
C LYS A 152 8.90 7.04 12.60
N ALA A 153 9.64 5.96 12.36
CA ALA A 153 9.14 4.60 12.51
C ALA A 153 8.79 4.27 13.97
N LEU A 154 9.62 4.66 14.94
CA LEU A 154 9.32 4.46 16.37
C LEU A 154 8.12 5.30 16.81
N ILE A 155 7.95 6.52 16.31
CA ILE A 155 6.75 7.33 16.57
C ILE A 155 5.51 6.65 15.99
N PHE A 156 5.60 6.10 14.78
CA PHE A 156 4.51 5.31 14.19
C PHE A 156 4.17 4.07 15.05
N VAL A 157 5.18 3.35 15.55
CA VAL A 157 4.95 2.23 16.49
C VAL A 157 4.31 2.72 17.79
N GLY A 158 4.76 3.87 18.32
CA GLY A 158 4.14 4.52 19.47
C GLY A 158 2.65 4.82 19.24
N CYS A 159 2.27 5.28 18.05
CA CYS A 159 0.88 5.44 17.66
C CYS A 159 0.09 4.13 17.68
N LEU A 160 0.68 2.99 17.29
CA LEU A 160 0.05 1.67 17.40
C LEU A 160 -0.12 1.23 18.85
N VAL A 161 0.93 1.42 19.66
CA VAL A 161 0.91 1.14 21.11
C VAL A 161 -0.16 1.98 21.80
N PHE A 162 -0.38 3.22 21.39
CA PHE A 162 -1.46 4.05 21.90
C PHE A 162 -2.84 3.40 21.70
N GLY A 163 -3.12 2.88 20.50
CA GLY A 163 -4.36 2.14 20.22
C GLY A 163 -4.52 0.86 21.06
N ALA A 164 -3.44 0.08 21.19
CA ALA A 164 -3.41 -1.10 22.04
C ALA A 164 -3.68 -0.75 23.52
N ASN A 165 -3.08 0.33 24.02
CA ASN A 165 -3.29 0.82 25.38
C ASN A 165 -4.74 1.23 25.62
N ILE A 166 -5.44 1.84 24.65
CA ILE A 166 -6.88 2.14 24.78
C ILE A 166 -7.67 0.85 25.05
N GLY A 167 -7.41 -0.21 24.28
CA GLY A 167 -8.06 -1.51 24.47
C GLY A 167 -7.72 -2.15 25.81
N LEU A 168 -6.44 -2.14 26.21
CA LEU A 168 -6.01 -2.72 27.49
C LEU A 168 -6.55 -1.95 28.69
N ILE A 169 -6.63 -0.62 28.63
CA ILE A 169 -7.27 0.19 29.68
C ILE A 169 -8.75 -0.15 29.77
N ALA A 170 -9.44 -0.28 28.63
CA ALA A 170 -10.84 -0.70 28.62
C ALA A 170 -11.03 -2.08 29.27
N GLN A 171 -10.10 -3.02 29.01
CA GLN A 171 -10.12 -4.34 29.64
C GLN A 171 -9.85 -4.28 31.15
N ILE A 172 -8.83 -3.54 31.60
CA ILE A 172 -8.44 -3.42 33.02
C ILE A 172 -9.58 -2.90 33.88
N PHE A 173 -10.32 -1.92 33.37
CA PHE A 173 -11.41 -1.27 34.10
C PHE A 173 -12.80 -1.80 33.71
N HIS A 174 -12.87 -2.88 32.94
CA HIS A 174 -14.12 -3.44 32.42
C HIS A 174 -15.04 -2.39 31.78
N ILE A 175 -14.45 -1.44 31.04
CA ILE A 175 -15.19 -0.39 30.34
C ILE A 175 -15.91 -1.05 29.16
N SER A 176 -17.19 -1.31 29.34
CA SER A 176 -18.11 -1.65 28.26
C SER A 176 -18.49 -0.39 27.49
N GLY A 177 -18.18 -0.34 26.20
CA GLY A 177 -18.44 0.82 25.36
C GLY A 177 -18.38 0.50 23.87
N ASP A 178 -18.73 1.48 23.05
CA ASP A 178 -18.63 1.41 21.60
C ASP A 178 -17.15 1.38 21.18
N LEU A 179 -16.74 0.30 20.51
CA LEU A 179 -15.41 0.11 19.92
C LEU A 179 -14.98 1.35 19.11
N PHE A 180 -15.91 1.94 18.36
CA PHE A 180 -15.61 3.06 17.49
C PHE A 180 -15.23 4.31 18.27
N ARG A 181 -15.77 4.55 19.48
CA ARG A 181 -15.31 5.66 20.34
C ARG A 181 -13.82 5.53 20.68
N GLY A 182 -13.35 4.31 20.97
CA GLY A 182 -11.93 4.03 21.18
C GLY A 182 -11.09 4.30 19.93
N VAL A 183 -11.58 3.88 18.76
CA VAL A 183 -10.95 4.17 17.47
C VAL A 183 -10.90 5.68 17.17
N GLY A 184 -11.93 6.44 17.53
CA GLY A 184 -11.97 7.89 17.39
C GLY A 184 -10.93 8.58 18.27
N ALA A 185 -10.83 8.17 19.54
CA ALA A 185 -9.78 8.65 20.45
C ALA A 185 -8.37 8.31 19.92
N TRP A 186 -8.23 7.13 19.31
CA TRP A 186 -6.99 6.72 18.65
C TRP A 186 -6.66 7.61 17.44
N ALA A 187 -7.63 7.89 16.57
CA ALA A 187 -7.46 8.79 15.43
C ALA A 187 -7.02 10.19 15.89
N LEU A 188 -7.69 10.73 16.92
CA LEU A 188 -7.38 12.03 17.53
C LEU A 188 -5.99 12.08 18.16
N GLY A 189 -5.56 11.04 18.88
CA GLY A 189 -4.23 11.02 19.50
C GLY A 189 -3.07 10.86 18.50
N THR A 190 -3.32 10.21 17.36
CA THR A 190 -2.29 10.02 16.32
C THR A 190 -2.13 11.22 15.40
N LEU A 191 -3.17 12.04 15.24
CA LEU A 191 -3.19 13.17 14.32
C LEU A 191 -2.11 14.24 14.64
N PRO A 192 -1.97 14.75 15.88
CA PRO A 192 -0.95 15.74 16.21
C PRO A 192 0.48 15.24 15.94
N LEU A 193 0.73 13.95 16.19
CA LEU A 193 2.03 13.34 15.94
C LEU A 193 2.33 13.19 14.45
N ALA A 194 1.31 12.93 13.64
CA ALA A 194 1.44 12.92 12.19
C ALA A 194 1.87 14.30 11.66
N PHE A 195 1.25 15.38 12.16
CA PHE A 195 1.64 16.77 11.86
C PHE A 195 3.04 17.12 12.38
N ALA A 196 3.35 16.74 13.62
CA ALA A 196 4.65 17.02 14.21
C ALA A 196 5.79 16.40 13.39
N CYS A 197 5.62 15.15 12.95
CA CYS A 197 6.66 14.42 12.22
C CYS A 197 6.62 14.62 10.70
N ALA A 198 5.59 15.29 10.17
CA ALA A 198 5.30 15.37 8.73
C ALA A 198 5.44 13.99 8.05
N SER A 199 4.86 12.95 8.65
CA SER A 199 5.07 11.55 8.25
C SER A 199 3.86 11.01 7.49
N GLY A 200 4.07 10.61 6.23
CA GLY A 200 3.03 9.95 5.42
C GLY A 200 2.42 8.73 6.10
N PRO A 201 3.21 7.73 6.56
CA PRO A 201 2.68 6.55 7.24
C PRO A 201 1.84 6.85 8.48
N THR A 202 2.32 7.75 9.34
CA THR A 202 1.58 8.17 10.55
C THR A 202 0.29 8.92 10.19
N GLY A 203 0.35 9.76 9.17
CA GLY A 203 -0.83 10.43 8.62
C GLY A 203 -1.84 9.47 8.01
N GLY A 204 -1.38 8.45 7.28
CA GLY A 204 -2.26 7.43 6.73
C GLY A 204 -2.91 6.54 7.78
N LEU A 205 -2.21 6.22 8.88
CA LEU A 205 -2.81 5.54 10.03
C LEU A 205 -3.92 6.40 10.64
N SER A 206 -3.64 7.67 10.92
CA SER A 206 -4.64 8.60 11.48
C SER A 206 -5.85 8.77 10.54
N LEU A 207 -5.61 8.87 9.23
CA LEU A 207 -6.66 8.93 8.20
C LEU A 207 -7.52 7.67 8.20
N LEU A 208 -6.90 6.50 8.20
CA LEU A 208 -7.59 5.21 8.24
C LEU A 208 -8.46 5.10 9.49
N LEU A 209 -7.92 5.44 10.67
CA LEU A 209 -8.66 5.42 11.94
C LEU A 209 -9.83 6.41 11.92
N ALA A 210 -9.65 7.60 11.34
CA ALA A 210 -10.72 8.59 11.18
C ALA A 210 -11.85 8.07 10.27
N VAL A 211 -11.51 7.37 9.19
CA VAL A 211 -12.50 6.70 8.31
C VAL A 211 -13.23 5.60 9.07
N ILE A 212 -12.52 4.70 9.77
CA ILE A 212 -13.14 3.61 10.54
C ILE A 212 -14.08 4.15 11.61
N TRP A 213 -13.64 5.18 12.35
CA TRP A 213 -14.47 5.85 13.34
C TRP A 213 -15.72 6.48 12.71
N SER A 214 -15.58 7.19 11.59
CA SER A 214 -16.71 7.83 10.91
C SER A 214 -17.73 6.82 10.42
N LEU A 215 -17.26 5.75 9.77
CA LEU A 215 -18.11 4.64 9.33
C LEU A 215 -18.86 4.04 10.53
N GLY A 216 -18.13 3.55 11.53
CA GLY A 216 -18.71 2.90 12.70
C GLY A 216 -19.67 3.80 13.50
N SER A 217 -19.33 5.08 13.66
CA SER A 217 -20.19 6.04 14.34
C SER A 217 -21.47 6.35 13.55
N SER A 218 -21.43 6.26 12.22
CA SER A 218 -22.61 6.38 11.36
C SER A 218 -23.50 5.14 11.44
N PHE A 219 -22.92 3.95 11.68
CA PHE A 219 -23.67 2.72 11.98
C PHE A 219 -24.32 2.76 13.36
N TRP A 220 -23.62 3.27 14.38
CA TRP A 220 -24.10 3.26 15.78
C TRP A 220 -25.11 4.38 16.10
N ASN A 221 -24.93 5.59 15.55
CA ASN A 221 -25.73 6.77 15.89
C ASN A 221 -26.83 7.09 14.85
N ARG A 222 -27.51 6.05 14.35
CA ARG A 222 -28.63 6.16 13.38
C ARG A 222 -29.87 6.82 14.00
N PRO A 223 -30.78 7.40 13.19
CA PRO A 223 -32.07 7.93 13.67
C PRO A 223 -32.78 6.94 14.61
N GLY A 224 -33.16 7.41 15.80
CA GLY A 224 -33.77 6.58 16.86
C GLY A 224 -32.79 5.86 17.80
N GLY A 225 -31.47 5.92 17.54
CA GLY A 225 -30.43 5.43 18.45
C GLY A 225 -30.11 6.41 19.59
N ALA A 226 -29.57 5.90 20.70
CA ALA A 226 -29.31 6.67 21.92
C ALA A 226 -28.30 7.85 21.76
N GLY A 227 -27.52 7.88 20.67
CA GLY A 227 -26.56 8.95 20.37
C GLY A 227 -26.97 9.90 19.24
N TRP A 228 -28.17 9.71 18.67
CA TRP A 228 -28.64 10.53 17.56
C TRP A 228 -29.07 11.93 18.02
N SER A 229 -28.66 12.95 17.26
CA SER A 229 -29.17 14.32 17.37
C SER A 229 -29.02 15.04 16.04
N THR A 230 -29.81 16.09 15.81
CA THR A 230 -29.68 16.94 14.61
C THR A 230 -28.27 17.52 14.47
N ALA A 231 -27.65 17.91 15.59
CA ALA A 231 -26.28 18.41 15.62
C ALA A 231 -25.26 17.35 15.19
N TRP A 232 -25.45 16.09 15.61
CA TRP A 232 -24.60 14.97 15.20
C TRP A 232 -24.69 14.71 13.69
N THR A 233 -25.90 14.65 13.13
CA THR A 233 -26.09 14.46 11.68
C THR A 233 -25.46 15.60 10.89
N ALA A 234 -25.65 16.86 11.33
CA ALA A 234 -25.02 18.02 10.70
C ALA A 234 -23.49 17.94 10.73
N PHE A 235 -22.92 17.53 11.88
CA PHE A 235 -21.48 17.33 12.00
C PHE A 235 -20.96 16.23 11.07
N MET A 236 -21.64 15.09 10.98
CA MET A 236 -21.26 14.00 10.07
C MET A 236 -21.31 14.43 8.60
N LEU A 237 -22.26 15.28 8.18
CA LEU A 237 -22.32 15.82 6.83
C LEU A 237 -21.12 16.73 6.48
N VAL A 238 -20.59 17.45 7.48
CA VAL A 238 -19.44 18.35 7.31
C VAL A 238 -18.10 17.61 7.51
N PHE A 239 -18.10 16.50 8.24
CA PHE A 239 -16.91 15.76 8.62
C PHE A 239 -16.01 15.33 7.44
N PRO A 240 -16.51 14.79 6.31
CA PRO A 240 -15.69 14.44 5.15
C PRO A 240 -14.85 15.62 4.64
N TRP A 241 -15.40 16.84 4.71
CA TRP A 241 -14.73 18.07 4.27
C TRP A 241 -13.70 18.56 5.29
N ILE A 242 -13.99 18.41 6.58
CA ILE A 242 -13.01 18.65 7.65
C ILE A 242 -11.83 17.69 7.48
N LEU A 243 -12.12 16.39 7.33
CA LEU A 243 -11.14 15.35 7.07
C LEU A 243 -10.31 15.67 5.82
N ALA A 244 -10.95 16.10 4.71
CA ALA A 244 -10.25 16.53 3.51
C ALA A 244 -9.28 17.67 3.79
N GLY A 245 -9.74 18.75 4.44
CA GLY A 245 -8.93 19.92 4.74
C GLY A 245 -7.72 19.59 5.60
N VAL A 246 -7.95 18.87 6.70
CA VAL A 246 -6.91 18.45 7.66
C VAL A 246 -5.87 17.56 6.98
N PHE A 247 -6.30 16.49 6.31
CA PHE A 247 -5.37 15.51 5.76
C PHE A 247 -4.72 15.96 4.45
N LEU A 248 -5.32 16.88 3.67
CA LEU A 248 -4.64 17.53 2.56
C LEU A 248 -3.54 18.49 3.06
N ALA A 249 -3.79 19.23 4.16
CA ALA A 249 -2.74 20.04 4.78
C ALA A 249 -1.57 19.16 5.24
N LEU A 250 -1.87 18.03 5.88
CA LEU A 250 -0.87 17.05 6.29
C LEU A 250 -0.15 16.41 5.09
N ALA A 251 -0.87 16.04 4.03
CA ALA A 251 -0.29 15.46 2.83
C ALA A 251 0.68 16.43 2.14
N ARG A 252 0.34 17.72 2.11
CA ARG A 252 1.25 18.78 1.62
C ARG A 252 2.48 18.91 2.49
N GLN A 253 2.31 18.97 3.82
CA GLN A 253 3.43 19.09 4.76
C GLN A 253 4.37 17.87 4.68
N ALA A 254 3.81 16.67 4.60
CA ALA A 254 4.54 15.41 4.48
C ALA A 254 5.06 15.13 3.05
N ARG A 255 4.72 15.99 2.07
CA ARG A 255 4.97 15.78 0.63
C ARG A 255 4.57 14.38 0.15
N SER A 256 3.45 13.87 0.67
CA SER A 256 3.02 12.49 0.50
C SER A 256 1.87 12.38 -0.52
N ARG A 257 2.19 11.94 -1.73
CA ARG A 257 1.20 11.75 -2.81
C ARG A 257 0.15 10.68 -2.49
N TRP A 258 0.57 9.57 -1.87
CA TRP A 258 -0.34 8.48 -1.56
C TRP A 258 -1.34 8.88 -0.48
N LEU A 259 -0.94 9.76 0.45
CA LEU A 259 -1.85 10.32 1.44
C LEU A 259 -2.91 11.20 0.75
N THR A 260 -2.54 12.00 -0.25
CA THR A 260 -3.51 12.74 -1.09
C THR A 260 -4.52 11.80 -1.76
N SER A 261 -4.05 10.74 -2.40
CA SER A 261 -4.93 9.72 -3.02
C SER A 261 -5.82 9.03 -1.98
N GLY A 262 -5.27 8.75 -0.79
CA GLY A 262 -6.02 8.22 0.35
C GLY A 262 -7.11 9.17 0.83
N VAL A 263 -6.87 10.49 0.85
CA VAL A 263 -7.89 11.49 1.21
C VAL A 263 -9.05 11.47 0.23
N VAL A 264 -8.79 11.39 -1.08
CA VAL A 264 -9.85 11.30 -2.08
C VAL A 264 -10.77 10.12 -1.75
N LEU A 265 -10.20 8.94 -1.52
CA LEU A 265 -11.00 7.77 -1.14
C LEU A 265 -11.71 7.97 0.20
N ALA A 266 -11.02 8.46 1.22
CA ALA A 266 -11.60 8.69 2.54
C ALA A 266 -12.81 9.62 2.50
N VAL A 267 -12.77 10.69 1.70
CA VAL A 267 -13.92 11.58 1.48
C VAL A 267 -15.07 10.81 0.84
N LEU A 268 -14.82 10.03 -0.21
CA LEU A 268 -15.86 9.26 -0.89
C LEU A 268 -16.51 8.23 0.05
N PHE A 269 -15.72 7.58 0.90
CA PHE A 269 -16.19 6.58 1.86
C PHE A 269 -16.91 7.16 3.08
N THR A 270 -16.63 8.40 3.47
CA THR A 270 -17.27 9.04 4.63
C THR A 270 -18.46 9.89 4.22
N ALA A 271 -18.46 10.49 3.03
CA ALA A 271 -19.54 11.34 2.55
C ALA A 271 -20.84 10.59 2.27
N ILE A 272 -20.77 9.38 1.68
CA ILE A 272 -22.00 8.60 1.39
C ILE A 272 -22.70 8.16 2.69
N PRO A 273 -22.02 7.56 3.68
CA PRO A 273 -22.64 7.21 4.96
C PRO A 273 -23.10 8.42 5.76
N ALA A 274 -22.39 9.56 5.68
CA ALA A 274 -22.84 10.81 6.28
C ALA A 274 -24.16 11.32 5.67
N ALA A 275 -24.29 11.28 4.34
CA ALA A 275 -25.53 11.60 3.64
C ALA A 275 -26.65 10.57 3.95
N ALA A 276 -26.26 9.34 4.31
CA ALA A 276 -27.18 8.32 4.76
C ALA A 276 -27.60 8.40 6.22
N ALA A 277 -26.88 9.14 7.07
CA ALA A 277 -27.34 9.41 8.45
C ALA A 277 -28.69 10.15 8.49
N SER A 278 -29.11 10.73 7.36
CA SER A 278 -30.45 11.30 7.12
C SER A 278 -31.44 10.38 6.40
N SER A 279 -31.08 9.13 6.08
CA SER A 279 -31.96 8.19 5.37
C SER A 279 -32.05 6.83 6.08
N ASP A 280 -33.25 6.25 6.14
CA ASP A 280 -33.44 4.91 6.71
C ASP A 280 -32.95 3.76 5.79
N SER A 281 -32.45 4.08 4.58
CA SER A 281 -32.09 3.12 3.54
C SER A 281 -30.64 2.65 3.61
N GLU A 282 -30.36 1.64 4.43
CA GLU A 282 -29.03 1.01 4.50
C GLU A 282 -28.54 0.50 3.13
N TYR A 283 -29.46 0.02 2.29
CA TYR A 283 -29.14 -0.42 0.94
C TYR A 283 -28.73 0.69 -0.01
N GLY A 284 -29.43 1.83 0.02
CA GLY A 284 -29.08 2.97 -0.82
C GLY A 284 -27.63 3.40 -0.60
N VAL A 285 -27.16 3.36 0.65
CA VAL A 285 -25.78 3.67 1.04
C VAL A 285 -24.79 2.69 0.42
N TRP A 286 -24.96 1.40 0.70
CA TRP A 286 -24.00 0.37 0.32
C TRP A 286 -23.94 0.17 -1.19
N SER A 287 -25.09 0.20 -1.86
CA SER A 287 -25.19 0.10 -3.31
C SER A 287 -24.49 1.27 -4.01
N THR A 288 -24.73 2.50 -3.52
CA THR A 288 -24.07 3.72 -4.02
C THR A 288 -22.58 3.70 -3.74
N THR A 289 -22.15 3.21 -2.56
CA THR A 289 -20.74 3.10 -2.19
C THR A 289 -19.98 2.10 -3.07
N ILE A 290 -20.57 0.92 -3.33
CA ILE A 290 -20.00 -0.09 -4.24
C ILE A 290 -19.93 0.44 -5.67
N ALA A 291 -20.99 1.11 -6.15
CA ALA A 291 -21.00 1.72 -7.47
C ALA A 291 -19.92 2.81 -7.60
N LEU A 292 -19.72 3.63 -6.56
CA LEU A 292 -18.70 4.68 -6.55
C LEU A 292 -17.29 4.08 -6.52
N LEU A 293 -17.07 3.02 -5.74
CA LEU A 293 -15.81 2.28 -5.74
C LEU A 293 -15.45 1.77 -7.13
N PHE A 294 -16.43 1.19 -7.81
CA PHE A 294 -16.25 0.71 -9.18
C PHE A 294 -15.96 1.88 -10.14
N LEU A 295 -16.68 2.99 -10.01
CA LEU A 295 -16.41 4.20 -10.79
C LEU A 295 -14.97 4.69 -10.59
N VAL A 296 -14.47 4.73 -9.34
CA VAL A 296 -13.08 5.12 -9.05
C VAL A 296 -12.07 4.16 -9.68
N LEU A 297 -12.31 2.85 -9.61
CA LEU A 297 -11.43 1.85 -10.22
C LEU A 297 -11.28 2.05 -11.73
N ILE A 298 -12.39 2.28 -12.43
CA ILE A 298 -12.39 2.53 -13.88
C ILE A 298 -11.86 3.92 -14.19
N ALA A 299 -12.22 4.95 -13.42
CA ALA A 299 -11.68 6.30 -13.60
C ALA A 299 -10.16 6.34 -13.41
N ALA A 300 -9.60 5.53 -12.51
CA ALA A 300 -8.16 5.40 -12.33
C ALA A 300 -7.44 4.80 -13.56
N GLU A 301 -8.14 4.04 -14.42
CA GLU A 301 -7.64 3.60 -15.73
C GLU A 301 -7.51 4.77 -16.71
N ALA A 302 -8.39 5.77 -16.62
CA ALA A 302 -8.31 6.97 -17.43
C ALA A 302 -7.28 7.97 -16.87
N VAL A 303 -7.28 8.20 -15.55
CA VAL A 303 -6.39 9.17 -14.87
C VAL A 303 -4.93 8.82 -15.07
N ARG A 304 -4.55 7.53 -15.05
CA ARG A 304 -3.14 7.14 -15.23
C ARG A 304 -2.54 7.58 -16.57
N ARG A 305 -3.37 7.89 -17.56
CA ARG A 305 -2.91 8.30 -18.90
C ARG A 305 -2.61 9.79 -18.99
N ILE A 306 -3.03 10.57 -18.01
CA ILE A 306 -2.70 11.98 -17.93
C ILE A 306 -1.30 12.03 -17.33
N PRO A 307 -0.25 12.46 -18.07
CA PRO A 307 1.13 12.35 -17.60
C PRO A 307 1.37 13.04 -16.26
N THR A 308 0.66 14.13 -15.98
CA THR A 308 0.76 14.86 -14.71
C THR A 308 0.07 14.17 -13.53
N LEU A 309 -0.80 13.18 -13.78
CA LEU A 309 -1.59 12.47 -12.78
C LEU A 309 -1.38 10.96 -12.82
N GLU A 310 -0.37 10.48 -13.56
CA GLU A 310 -0.11 9.05 -13.77
C GLU A 310 0.01 8.29 -12.43
N ASP A 311 0.88 8.79 -11.56
CA ASP A 311 1.09 8.26 -10.20
C ASP A 311 -0.17 8.27 -9.35
N THR A 312 -0.96 9.35 -9.41
CA THR A 312 -2.24 9.47 -8.69
C THR A 312 -3.23 8.40 -9.18
N GLY A 313 -3.29 8.18 -10.49
CA GLY A 313 -4.08 7.10 -11.09
C GLY A 313 -3.65 5.72 -10.59
N HIS A 314 -2.34 5.47 -10.48
CA HIS A 314 -1.82 4.22 -9.90
C HIS A 314 -2.22 4.05 -8.43
N ASP A 315 -2.10 5.09 -7.61
CA ASP A 315 -2.44 5.03 -6.19
C ASP A 315 -3.94 4.84 -5.97
N LEU A 316 -4.79 5.58 -6.70
CA LEU A 316 -6.25 5.40 -6.66
C LEU A 316 -6.67 4.00 -7.08
N HIS A 317 -6.07 3.44 -8.14
CA HIS A 317 -6.35 2.08 -8.56
C HIS A 317 -5.96 1.07 -7.48
N LYS A 318 -4.74 1.18 -6.92
CA LYS A 318 -4.24 0.27 -5.88
C LYS A 318 -5.13 0.27 -4.64
N PHE A 319 -5.46 1.45 -4.12
CA PHE A 319 -6.29 1.57 -2.92
C PHE A 319 -7.74 1.16 -3.19
N GLY A 320 -8.35 1.61 -4.30
CA GLY A 320 -9.70 1.19 -4.67
C GLY A 320 -9.80 -0.33 -4.84
N PHE A 321 -8.80 -0.93 -5.48
CA PHE A 321 -8.74 -2.38 -5.69
C PHE A 321 -8.58 -3.12 -4.36
N ALA A 322 -7.67 -2.67 -3.49
CA ALA A 322 -7.48 -3.26 -2.18
C ALA A 322 -8.76 -3.23 -1.33
N ILE A 323 -9.53 -2.12 -1.39
CA ILE A 323 -10.78 -2.01 -0.67
C ILE A 323 -11.85 -2.96 -1.26
N CYS A 324 -11.99 -3.04 -2.58
CA CYS A 324 -12.90 -4.00 -3.22
C CYS A 324 -12.56 -5.45 -2.87
N VAL A 325 -11.28 -5.82 -2.89
CA VAL A 325 -10.79 -7.14 -2.47
C VAL A 325 -11.11 -7.40 -1.01
N PHE A 326 -10.86 -6.44 -0.13
CA PHE A 326 -11.16 -6.56 1.30
C PHE A 326 -12.67 -6.75 1.54
N LEU A 327 -13.51 -5.94 0.92
CA LEU A 327 -14.97 -6.06 1.03
C LEU A 327 -15.46 -7.41 0.50
N ALA A 328 -14.97 -7.85 -0.66
CA ALA A 328 -15.30 -9.16 -1.21
C ALA A 328 -14.83 -10.28 -0.29
N PHE A 329 -13.64 -10.17 0.29
CA PHE A 329 -13.08 -11.16 1.22
C PHE A 329 -13.93 -11.28 2.49
N VAL A 330 -14.25 -10.16 3.14
CA VAL A 330 -15.11 -10.14 4.33
C VAL A 330 -16.48 -10.71 3.99
N ALA A 331 -17.07 -10.32 2.86
CA ALA A 331 -18.36 -10.84 2.41
C ALA A 331 -18.36 -12.36 2.18
N THR A 332 -17.19 -13.01 2.04
CA THR A 332 -17.13 -14.46 1.87
C THR A 332 -17.43 -15.24 3.15
N PHE A 333 -17.38 -14.62 4.34
CA PHE A 333 -17.61 -15.31 5.62
C PHE A 333 -19.12 -15.51 5.88
N LYS A 334 -19.49 -16.72 6.30
CA LYS A 334 -20.89 -17.11 6.56
C LYS A 334 -21.54 -16.26 7.65
N ASP A 335 -20.77 -15.85 8.66
CA ASP A 335 -21.26 -15.09 9.82
C ASP A 335 -21.57 -13.61 9.50
N ILE A 336 -21.23 -13.15 8.29
CA ILE A 336 -21.69 -11.85 7.77
C ILE A 336 -23.16 -11.90 7.34
N TRP A 337 -23.67 -13.08 7.01
CA TRP A 337 -25.00 -13.30 6.41
C TRP A 337 -26.05 -14.05 7.28
N PRO A 338 -26.09 -13.94 8.62
CA PRO A 338 -26.94 -14.77 9.46
C PRO A 338 -28.41 -14.27 9.47
N TRP A 339 -29.08 -14.20 8.32
CA TRP A 339 -30.51 -13.80 8.16
C TRP A 339 -30.82 -12.30 8.02
N ARG A 340 -29.84 -11.46 7.64
CA ARG A 340 -30.14 -10.10 7.15
C ARG A 340 -30.73 -10.18 5.75
N GLY A 341 -32.03 -10.46 5.66
CA GLY A 341 -32.84 -9.89 4.59
C GLY A 341 -32.86 -8.39 4.83
N LEU A 342 -31.85 -7.68 4.31
CA LEU A 342 -31.88 -6.23 4.30
C LEU A 342 -33.24 -5.86 3.61
N ARG A 343 -34.07 -5.00 4.22
CA ARG A 343 -35.43 -4.66 3.72
C ARG A 343 -35.32 -3.82 2.47
N GLY A 344 -36.13 -4.10 1.42
CA GLY A 344 -36.04 -3.63 0.02
C GLY A 344 -35.56 -2.20 -0.28
N ILE A 345 -35.61 -1.75 -1.54
CA ILE A 345 -35.19 -0.39 -1.89
C ILE A 345 -36.22 0.61 -1.35
N GLU A 346 -36.23 0.84 -0.06
CA GLU A 346 -36.90 1.96 0.57
C GLU A 346 -36.04 3.19 0.28
N GLY A 347 -36.59 4.21 -0.38
CA GLY A 347 -35.88 5.45 -0.68
C GLY A 347 -35.50 5.62 -2.15
N ILE A 348 -36.46 6.13 -2.95
CA ILE A 348 -36.24 6.65 -4.31
C ILE A 348 -35.08 7.66 -4.36
N GLY A 349 -34.80 8.35 -3.25
CA GLY A 349 -33.72 9.35 -3.15
C GLY A 349 -32.32 8.82 -3.47
N TRP A 350 -32.05 7.53 -3.28
CA TRP A 350 -30.75 6.91 -3.62
C TRP A 350 -30.67 6.37 -5.04
N LEU A 351 -31.81 6.23 -5.74
CA LEU A 351 -31.83 5.71 -7.10
C LEU A 351 -31.14 6.66 -8.08
N LEU A 352 -31.39 7.97 -7.95
CA LEU A 352 -30.78 8.98 -8.83
C LEU A 352 -29.25 9.01 -8.76
N PRO A 353 -28.60 9.18 -7.58
CA PRO A 353 -27.15 9.18 -7.50
C PRO A 353 -26.56 7.83 -7.95
N LEU A 354 -27.22 6.71 -7.61
CA LEU A 354 -26.79 5.39 -8.07
C LEU A 354 -26.81 5.30 -9.61
N LEU A 355 -27.90 5.69 -10.26
CA LEU A 355 -28.04 5.66 -11.72
C LEU A 355 -27.01 6.56 -12.41
N VAL A 356 -26.73 7.74 -11.85
CA VAL A 356 -25.69 8.65 -12.37
C VAL A 356 -24.32 7.98 -12.31
N ILE A 357 -23.95 7.40 -11.16
CA ILE A 357 -22.65 6.74 -10.96
C ILE A 357 -22.52 5.53 -11.88
N VAL A 358 -23.55 4.68 -11.96
CA VAL A 358 -23.57 3.50 -12.84
C VAL A 358 -23.48 3.93 -14.32
N GLY A 359 -24.18 4.99 -14.71
CA GLY A 359 -24.11 5.55 -16.06
C GLY A 359 -22.71 6.04 -16.43
N LEU A 360 -22.07 6.81 -15.53
CA LEU A 360 -20.69 7.27 -15.71
C LEU A 360 -19.69 6.11 -15.76
N ALA A 361 -19.83 5.13 -14.87
CA ALA A 361 -18.98 3.95 -14.84
C ALA A 361 -19.14 3.12 -16.13
N GLY A 362 -20.37 2.96 -16.62
CA GLY A 362 -20.66 2.28 -17.89
C GLY A 362 -20.10 3.01 -19.11
N TRP A 363 -20.20 4.34 -19.14
CA TRP A 363 -19.60 5.16 -20.19
C TRP A 363 -18.07 5.03 -20.21
N LEU A 364 -17.42 5.17 -19.04
CA LEU A 364 -15.97 5.00 -18.94
C LEU A 364 -15.54 3.57 -19.27
N LEU A 365 -16.26 2.56 -18.79
CA LEU A 365 -15.98 1.15 -19.07
C LEU A 365 -16.06 0.87 -20.58
N ARG A 366 -17.05 1.42 -21.29
CA ARG A 366 -17.17 1.29 -22.74
C ARG A 366 -15.94 1.85 -23.44
N GLU A 367 -15.48 3.03 -23.00
CA GLU A 367 -14.31 3.67 -23.57
C GLU A 367 -13.02 2.89 -23.26
N GLU A 368 -12.86 2.41 -22.03
CA GLU A 368 -11.73 1.55 -21.65
C GLU A 368 -11.74 0.21 -22.38
N SER A 369 -12.91 -0.38 -22.60
CA SER A 369 -13.06 -1.64 -23.34
C SER A 369 -12.69 -1.48 -24.82
N ARG A 370 -13.06 -0.35 -25.44
CA ARG A 370 -12.63 0.01 -26.81
C ARG A 370 -11.12 0.15 -26.90
N ARG A 371 -10.51 0.81 -25.92
CA ARG A 371 -9.05 1.00 -25.86
C ARG A 371 -8.29 -0.27 -25.48
N ALA A 372 -8.96 -1.23 -24.86
CA ALA A 372 -8.43 -2.56 -24.60
C ALA A 372 -8.61 -3.51 -25.79
N ALA A 373 -9.24 -3.07 -26.89
CA ALA A 373 -9.34 -3.86 -28.11
C ALA A 373 -7.95 -4.28 -28.61
N GLY A 374 -7.79 -5.57 -28.90
CA GLY A 374 -6.50 -6.16 -29.28
C GLY A 374 -5.58 -6.52 -28.12
N GLN A 375 -5.97 -6.28 -26.87
CA GLN A 375 -5.22 -6.68 -25.68
C GLN A 375 -6.09 -7.61 -24.80
N PRO A 376 -6.08 -8.94 -25.05
CA PRO A 376 -6.98 -9.89 -24.39
C PRO A 376 -6.94 -9.82 -22.87
N TRP A 377 -5.74 -9.67 -22.28
CA TRP A 377 -5.57 -9.60 -20.84
C TRP A 377 -6.24 -8.36 -20.22
N ARG A 378 -6.26 -7.21 -20.92
CA ARG A 378 -6.96 -6.00 -20.45
C ARG A 378 -8.46 -6.18 -20.49
N GLN A 379 -8.97 -6.83 -21.54
CA GLN A 379 -10.40 -7.14 -21.63
C GLN A 379 -10.82 -8.09 -20.51
N VAL A 380 -10.04 -9.13 -20.23
CA VAL A 380 -10.26 -10.04 -19.10
C VAL A 380 -10.23 -9.27 -17.78
N ARG A 381 -9.25 -8.38 -17.57
CA ARG A 381 -9.16 -7.57 -16.35
C ARG A 381 -10.38 -6.66 -16.17
N LEU A 382 -10.78 -5.92 -17.19
CA LEU A 382 -11.95 -5.04 -17.13
C LEU A 382 -13.24 -5.83 -16.91
N ALA A 383 -13.41 -6.96 -17.60
CA ALA A 383 -14.58 -7.83 -17.44
C ALA A 383 -14.66 -8.40 -16.01
N THR A 384 -13.53 -8.82 -15.45
CA THR A 384 -13.49 -9.39 -14.09
C THR A 384 -13.62 -8.33 -13.00
N LEU A 385 -13.07 -7.12 -13.17
CA LEU A 385 -13.37 -5.99 -12.26
C LEU A 385 -14.86 -5.65 -12.27
N THR A 386 -15.47 -5.60 -13.45
CA THR A 386 -16.91 -5.32 -13.63
C THR A 386 -17.76 -6.44 -13.03
N GLY A 387 -17.40 -7.70 -13.29
CA GLY A 387 -18.07 -8.87 -12.72
C GLY A 387 -17.98 -8.88 -11.19
N GLY A 388 -16.81 -8.60 -10.62
CA GLY A 388 -16.62 -8.52 -9.17
C GLY A 388 -17.48 -7.44 -8.52
N ALA A 389 -17.49 -6.22 -9.07
CA ALA A 389 -18.33 -5.13 -8.59
C ALA A 389 -19.84 -5.43 -8.77
N GLY A 390 -20.23 -6.02 -9.90
CA GLY A 390 -21.60 -6.42 -10.17
C GLY A 390 -22.09 -7.51 -9.22
N LEU A 391 -21.25 -8.49 -8.88
CA LEU A 391 -21.57 -9.52 -7.88
C LEU A 391 -21.66 -8.93 -6.47
N LEU A 392 -20.77 -8.00 -6.08
CA LEU A 392 -20.88 -7.27 -4.82
C LEU A 392 -22.19 -6.47 -4.73
N PHE A 393 -22.60 -5.83 -5.82
CA PHE A 393 -23.89 -5.15 -5.90
C PHE A 393 -25.04 -6.15 -5.80
N PHE A 394 -24.95 -7.28 -6.51
CA PHE A 394 -25.96 -8.34 -6.49
C PHE A 394 -26.14 -8.96 -5.10
N LEU A 395 -25.09 -9.05 -4.28
CA LEU A 395 -25.20 -9.49 -2.88
C LEU A 395 -26.20 -8.65 -2.08
N LEU A 396 -26.33 -7.36 -2.39
CA LEU A 396 -27.32 -6.50 -1.76
C LEU A 396 -28.75 -6.80 -2.23
N LEU A 397 -28.94 -7.60 -3.27
CA LEU A 397 -30.26 -7.98 -3.79
C LEU A 397 -30.66 -9.40 -3.39
N ILE A 398 -29.71 -10.25 -2.98
CA ILE A 398 -29.97 -11.63 -2.55
C ILE A 398 -30.56 -11.63 -1.15
N GLN A 399 -31.88 -11.66 -1.07
CA GLN A 399 -32.62 -11.64 0.20
C GLN A 399 -32.99 -13.04 0.73
N SER A 400 -32.71 -14.10 -0.02
CA SER A 400 -33.38 -15.40 0.20
C SER A 400 -32.54 -16.48 0.88
N SER A 401 -31.19 -16.46 0.80
CA SER A 401 -30.38 -17.46 1.51
C SER A 401 -28.95 -17.02 1.83
N GLN A 402 -28.49 -17.36 3.04
CA GLN A 402 -27.10 -17.25 3.48
C GLN A 402 -26.14 -17.99 2.54
N VAL A 403 -26.55 -19.18 2.08
CA VAL A 403 -25.76 -20.02 1.18
C VAL A 403 -25.52 -19.30 -0.16
N ALA A 404 -26.56 -18.75 -0.79
CA ALA A 404 -26.40 -18.03 -2.06
C ALA A 404 -25.53 -16.77 -1.90
N ALA A 405 -25.70 -16.01 -0.81
CA ALA A 405 -24.88 -14.84 -0.53
C ALA A 405 -23.39 -15.21 -0.40
N VAL A 406 -23.09 -16.29 0.33
CA VAL A 406 -21.73 -16.80 0.44
C VAL A 406 -21.18 -17.18 -0.93
N PHE A 407 -21.92 -17.94 -1.76
CA PHE A 407 -21.44 -18.31 -3.10
C PHE A 407 -21.18 -17.11 -4.01
N VAL A 408 -22.06 -16.11 -4.00
CA VAL A 408 -21.88 -14.89 -4.81
C VAL A 408 -20.69 -14.07 -4.32
N ALA A 409 -20.44 -14.01 -3.00
CA ALA A 409 -19.27 -13.35 -2.44
C ALA A 409 -17.96 -14.03 -2.85
N HIS A 410 -17.94 -15.37 -2.89
CA HIS A 410 -16.81 -16.12 -3.45
C HIS A 410 -16.59 -15.79 -4.93
N GLY A 411 -17.66 -15.72 -5.71
CA GLY A 411 -17.59 -15.31 -7.12
C GLY A 411 -17.02 -13.91 -7.28
N ALA A 412 -17.47 -12.95 -6.45
CA ALA A 412 -16.96 -11.58 -6.46
C ALA A 412 -15.46 -11.54 -6.12
N PHE A 413 -15.03 -12.24 -5.07
CA PHE A 413 -13.63 -12.33 -4.69
C PHE A 413 -12.77 -12.98 -5.78
N LEU A 414 -13.25 -14.08 -6.39
CA LEU A 414 -12.56 -14.76 -7.48
C LEU A 414 -12.39 -13.84 -8.69
N CYS A 415 -13.41 -13.05 -9.04
CA CYS A 415 -13.32 -12.04 -10.08
C CYS A 415 -12.18 -11.04 -9.79
N PHE A 416 -12.07 -10.50 -8.57
CA PHE A 416 -10.96 -9.61 -8.23
C PHE A 416 -9.59 -10.33 -8.24
N ALA A 417 -9.52 -11.58 -7.78
CA ALA A 417 -8.28 -12.36 -7.86
C ALA A 417 -7.82 -12.56 -9.32
N VAL A 418 -8.74 -12.87 -10.23
CA VAL A 418 -8.44 -12.97 -11.67
C VAL A 418 -8.05 -11.62 -12.26
N ALA A 419 -8.70 -10.52 -11.85
CA ALA A 419 -8.32 -9.18 -12.29
C ALA A 419 -6.89 -8.82 -11.87
N ALA A 420 -6.43 -9.26 -10.69
CA ALA A 420 -5.05 -9.11 -10.25
C ALA A 420 -4.07 -10.00 -11.06
N LEU A 421 -4.48 -11.21 -11.44
CA LEU A 421 -3.68 -12.14 -12.25
C LEU A 421 -3.50 -11.70 -13.71
N ALA A 422 -4.48 -11.02 -14.28
CA ALA A 422 -4.56 -10.75 -15.71
C ALA A 422 -3.31 -10.04 -16.30
N PRO A 423 -2.73 -8.98 -15.68
CA PRO A 423 -1.49 -8.38 -16.15
C PRO A 423 -0.31 -9.36 -16.09
N GLY A 424 -0.29 -10.26 -15.12
CA GLY A 424 0.76 -11.28 -15.00
C GLY A 424 0.78 -12.21 -16.22
N VAL A 425 -0.38 -12.70 -16.65
CA VAL A 425 -0.49 -13.58 -17.83
C VAL A 425 -0.24 -12.81 -19.14
N GLY A 426 -0.78 -11.60 -19.27
CA GLY A 426 -0.65 -10.82 -20.50
C GLY A 426 0.72 -10.18 -20.71
N GLU A 427 1.18 -9.46 -19.70
CA GLU A 427 2.38 -8.62 -19.77
C GLU A 427 3.62 -9.30 -19.20
N ALA A 428 3.51 -10.53 -18.67
CA ALA A 428 4.59 -11.18 -17.94
C ALA A 428 4.97 -10.45 -16.63
N ASP A 429 4.04 -9.69 -16.04
CA ASP A 429 4.27 -9.02 -14.76
C ASP A 429 4.20 -10.01 -13.58
N ARG A 430 5.38 -10.37 -13.07
CA ARG A 430 5.51 -11.30 -11.94
C ARG A 430 4.75 -10.83 -10.69
N ARG A 431 4.69 -9.51 -10.43
CA ARG A 431 4.04 -8.96 -9.22
C ARG A 431 2.54 -9.20 -9.26
N SER A 432 1.87 -8.89 -10.37
CA SER A 432 0.44 -9.15 -10.58
C SER A 432 0.11 -10.63 -10.49
N PHE A 433 0.92 -11.50 -11.11
CA PHE A 433 0.74 -12.95 -11.02
C PHE A 433 0.74 -13.44 -9.56
N TRP A 434 1.77 -13.07 -8.78
CA TRP A 434 1.86 -13.50 -7.38
C TRP A 434 0.82 -12.84 -6.48
N THR A 435 0.41 -11.60 -6.78
CA THR A 435 -0.67 -10.93 -6.04
C THR A 435 -1.97 -11.71 -6.19
N GLY A 436 -2.37 -12.05 -7.42
CA GLY A 436 -3.59 -12.80 -7.64
C GLY A 436 -3.54 -14.22 -7.09
N MET A 437 -2.39 -14.91 -7.21
CA MET A 437 -2.21 -16.23 -6.58
C MET A 437 -2.27 -16.16 -5.05
N GLY A 438 -1.70 -15.11 -4.45
CA GLY A 438 -1.79 -14.85 -3.02
C GLY A 438 -3.22 -14.64 -2.54
N LEU A 439 -4.05 -13.94 -3.33
CA LEU A 439 -5.48 -13.78 -3.03
C LEU A 439 -6.23 -15.11 -3.07
N LEU A 440 -5.98 -15.95 -4.08
CA LEU A 440 -6.59 -17.29 -4.16
C LEU A 440 -6.17 -18.16 -2.98
N PHE A 441 -4.88 -18.14 -2.63
CA PHE A 441 -4.37 -18.86 -1.47
C PHE A 441 -5.00 -18.39 -0.16
N LEU A 442 -5.10 -17.07 0.03
CA LEU A 442 -5.76 -16.46 1.19
C LEU A 442 -7.20 -16.95 1.36
N LEU A 443 -7.97 -17.02 0.27
CA LEU A 443 -9.34 -17.54 0.30
C LEU A 443 -9.38 -19.00 0.79
N VAL A 444 -8.49 -19.85 0.27
CA VAL A 444 -8.45 -21.27 0.65
C VAL A 444 -8.07 -21.44 2.11
N VAL A 445 -7.07 -20.69 2.59
CA VAL A 445 -6.68 -20.69 4.01
C VAL A 445 -7.83 -20.20 4.89
N ALA A 446 -8.54 -19.15 4.48
CA ALA A 446 -9.71 -18.67 5.23
C ALA A 446 -10.79 -19.75 5.36
N ARG A 447 -11.09 -20.48 4.28
CA ARG A 447 -12.07 -21.60 4.29
C ARG A 447 -11.65 -22.76 5.17
N PHE A 448 -10.36 -23.03 5.28
CA PHE A 448 -9.83 -24.07 6.16
C PHE A 448 -10.17 -23.83 7.63
N PHE A 449 -10.08 -22.57 8.08
CA PHE A 449 -10.36 -22.22 9.47
C PHE A 449 -11.86 -22.04 9.75
N GLU A 450 -12.64 -21.62 8.76
CA GLU A 450 -14.07 -21.31 8.96
C GLU A 450 -14.99 -22.53 9.02
N TYR A 451 -14.68 -23.58 8.25
CA TYR A 451 -15.52 -24.76 8.18
C TYR A 451 -14.91 -25.93 8.96
N GLU A 452 -15.70 -26.49 9.87
CA GLU A 452 -15.39 -27.71 10.62
C GLU A 452 -15.58 -28.95 9.73
N THR A 453 -14.76 -29.06 8.68
CA THR A 453 -14.70 -30.26 7.83
C THR A 453 -13.68 -31.26 8.34
N SER A 454 -13.79 -32.52 7.91
CA SER A 454 -12.85 -33.57 8.31
C SER A 454 -11.42 -33.20 7.91
N LEU A 455 -10.45 -33.53 8.77
CA LEU A 455 -9.03 -33.29 8.52
C LEU A 455 -8.55 -33.92 7.21
N LEU A 456 -9.14 -35.07 6.83
CA LEU A 456 -8.85 -35.75 5.57
C LEU A 456 -9.30 -34.92 4.35
N LEU A 457 -10.52 -34.36 4.37
CA LEU A 457 -11.00 -33.52 3.27
C LEU A 457 -10.15 -32.24 3.16
N LYS A 458 -9.76 -31.66 4.30
CA LYS A 458 -8.83 -30.53 4.35
C LYS A 458 -7.48 -30.92 3.74
N SER A 459 -6.87 -32.05 4.13
CA SER A 459 -5.57 -32.46 3.59
C SER A 459 -5.60 -32.70 2.08
N VAL A 460 -6.65 -33.34 1.56
CA VAL A 460 -6.81 -33.57 0.11
C VAL A 460 -6.95 -32.25 -0.64
N ALA A 461 -7.76 -31.31 -0.13
CA ALA A 461 -7.90 -29.98 -0.73
C ALA A 461 -6.57 -29.22 -0.77
N PHE A 462 -5.79 -29.24 0.32
CA PHE A 462 -4.48 -28.58 0.37
C PHE A 462 -3.46 -29.20 -0.58
N LEU A 463 -3.40 -30.53 -0.66
CA LEU A 463 -2.53 -31.22 -1.60
C LEU A 463 -2.89 -30.88 -3.06
N ALA A 464 -4.17 -30.92 -3.41
CA ALA A 464 -4.64 -30.55 -4.74
C ALA A 464 -4.30 -29.09 -5.08
N LEU A 465 -4.52 -28.16 -4.15
CA LEU A 465 -4.24 -26.73 -4.36
C LEU A 465 -2.74 -26.44 -4.46
N GLY A 466 -1.94 -27.09 -3.61
CA GLY A 466 -0.48 -26.96 -3.59
C GLY A 466 0.15 -27.48 -4.89
N LEU A 467 -0.25 -28.68 -5.33
CA LEU A 467 0.19 -29.23 -6.62
C LEU A 467 -0.27 -28.35 -7.79
N GLY A 468 -1.50 -27.83 -7.74
CA GLY A 468 -2.02 -26.89 -8.74
C GLY A 468 -1.22 -25.59 -8.83
N THR A 469 -0.82 -25.04 -7.68
CA THR A 469 0.00 -23.82 -7.62
C THR A 469 1.41 -24.05 -8.13
N ILE A 470 2.03 -25.19 -7.79
CA ILE A 470 3.35 -25.57 -8.32
C ILE A 470 3.28 -25.74 -9.84
N TYR A 471 2.25 -26.43 -10.34
CA TYR A 471 2.04 -26.62 -11.77
C TYR A 471 1.84 -25.27 -12.49
N ALA A 472 0.97 -24.40 -11.96
CA ALA A 472 0.71 -23.09 -12.52
C ALA A 472 1.96 -22.21 -12.53
N GLY A 473 2.75 -22.21 -11.46
CA GLY A 473 4.01 -21.47 -11.37
C GLY A 473 5.03 -21.94 -12.39
N ASN A 474 5.22 -23.25 -12.53
CA ASN A 474 6.13 -23.82 -13.52
C ASN A 474 5.65 -23.56 -14.97
N ALA A 475 4.34 -23.67 -15.22
CA ALA A 475 3.76 -23.34 -16.52
C ALA A 475 3.95 -21.86 -16.86
N TYR A 476 3.82 -20.97 -15.88
CA TYR A 476 4.04 -19.54 -16.03
C TYR A 476 5.52 -19.22 -16.30
N GLU A 477 6.46 -19.84 -15.58
CA GLU A 477 7.90 -19.64 -15.83
C GLU A 477 8.30 -20.08 -17.24
N ARG A 478 7.78 -21.22 -17.72
CA ARG A 478 7.98 -21.65 -19.11
C ARG A 478 7.38 -20.68 -20.11
N PHE A 479 6.25 -20.06 -19.78
CA PHE A 479 5.64 -19.01 -20.60
C PHE A 479 6.53 -17.75 -20.65
N LEU A 480 7.11 -17.33 -19.53
CA LEU A 480 8.07 -16.22 -19.47
C LEU A 480 9.28 -16.49 -20.37
N GLN A 481 9.90 -17.66 -20.23
CA GLN A 481 11.07 -18.06 -21.01
C GLN A 481 10.80 -18.04 -22.52
N ARG A 482 9.59 -18.45 -22.97
CA ARG A 482 9.19 -18.41 -24.38
C ARG A 482 8.99 -16.98 -24.90
N LYS A 483 8.54 -16.07 -24.04
CA LYS A 483 8.30 -14.67 -24.38
C LYS A 483 9.61 -13.87 -24.43
N GLU A 484 10.59 -14.24 -23.61
CA GLU A 484 11.91 -13.61 -23.51
C GLU A 484 12.95 -14.17 -24.49
N ALA A 485 12.72 -15.35 -25.08
CA ALA A 485 13.61 -15.91 -26.09
C ALA A 485 13.71 -14.99 -27.33
N PRO A 486 14.92 -14.69 -27.85
CA PRO A 486 15.07 -13.87 -29.04
C PRO A 486 14.35 -14.53 -30.20
N ARG A 487 13.48 -13.77 -30.88
CA ARG A 487 12.86 -14.21 -32.14
C ARG A 487 13.98 -14.33 -33.17
N GLY A 488 14.41 -15.57 -33.40
CA GLY A 488 15.39 -15.92 -34.43
C GLY A 488 14.86 -15.69 -35.83
#